data_AF-A0A662C7B5-F1
#
_entry.id   AF-A0A662C7B5-F1
#
_cell.length_a   1.000
_cell.length_b   1.000
_cell.length_c   1.000
_cell.angle_alpha   90.00
_cell.angle_beta   90.00
_cell.angle_gamma   90.00
#
_symmetry.space_group_name_H-M   'P 1'
#
loop_
_entity.id
_entity.type
_entity.pdbx_description
1 polymer ?
#
loop_
_entity_poly.entity_id
_entity_poly.type
_entity_poly.pdbx_seq_one_letter_code
_entity_poly.pdbx_strand_id
1 'polypeptide(L)'
;MRTIITILLLSIIILSACEKENISETAKNIKLTIDASHYFAAIETESYGDPFEIDNVLKEENMLYIDTKYGGGCKEHSFELIWGGDFIKTNPPSIGIVLVHGANNDMCQAYLSDKLKIDLKDLMGMNYVSILNVIVINGYNKESYNTKK
;
A
#
# COMPACT_ATOMS: atom_id res chain seq x y z
N MET A 1 -51.09 20.53 -43.96
CA MET A 1 -49.82 19.84 -44.30
C MET A 1 -49.04 20.68 -45.31
N ARG A 2 -47.94 21.29 -44.85
CA ARG A 2 -46.88 22.00 -45.59
C ARG A 2 -45.75 22.16 -44.56
N THR A 3 -44.69 21.34 -44.60
CA THR A 3 -43.31 21.71 -45.04
C THR A 3 -42.79 22.96 -44.30
N ILE A 4 -41.63 23.05 -43.65
CA ILE A 4 -40.31 22.46 -43.90
C ILE A 4 -39.30 23.13 -42.89
N ILE A 5 -38.18 22.45 -42.56
CA ILE A 5 -36.85 23.01 -42.21
C ILE A 5 -36.53 23.47 -40.76
N THR A 6 -35.75 22.60 -40.09
CA THR A 6 -34.50 22.78 -39.28
C THR A 6 -34.34 24.01 -38.37
N ILE A 7 -33.82 23.78 -37.14
CA ILE A 7 -32.45 24.17 -36.75
C ILE A 7 -32.06 23.46 -35.44
N LEU A 8 -30.90 22.82 -35.56
CA LEU A 8 -30.03 22.22 -34.56
C LEU A 8 -29.43 23.30 -33.64
N LEU A 9 -29.49 23.12 -32.32
CA LEU A 9 -28.64 23.75 -31.28
C LEU A 9 -28.99 23.01 -29.96
N LEU A 10 -28.38 21.87 -29.64
CA LEU A 10 -27.04 21.72 -29.05
C LEU A 10 -26.71 22.81 -28.01
N SER A 11 -27.21 22.62 -26.78
CA SER A 11 -26.50 23.09 -25.59
C SER A 11 -26.69 22.06 -24.48
N ILE A 12 -25.82 21.06 -24.57
CA ILE A 12 -25.44 20.12 -23.53
C ILE A 12 -24.96 20.96 -22.33
N ILE A 13 -25.73 20.98 -21.24
CA ILE A 13 -25.26 21.51 -19.95
C ILE A 13 -24.98 20.31 -19.06
N ILE A 14 -23.76 19.80 -19.26
CA ILE A 14 -22.83 19.25 -18.28
C ILE A 14 -23.52 18.62 -17.04
N LEU A 15 -23.78 17.31 -17.12
CA LEU A 15 -23.83 16.51 -15.91
C LEU A 15 -22.44 16.59 -15.27
N SER A 16 -22.37 17.20 -14.09
CA SER A 16 -21.22 17.07 -13.19
C SER A 16 -21.14 15.62 -12.74
N ALA A 17 -20.56 14.77 -13.58
CA ALA A 17 -20.01 13.50 -13.17
C ALA A 17 -18.67 13.80 -12.51
N CYS A 18 -18.69 13.99 -11.20
CA CYS A 18 -17.49 13.88 -10.38
C CYS A 18 -17.07 12.41 -10.46
N GLU A 19 -16.21 12.08 -11.44
CA GLU A 19 -15.58 10.78 -11.50
C GLU A 19 -14.60 10.74 -10.33
N LYS A 20 -15.04 10.06 -9.27
CA LYS A 20 -14.22 9.76 -8.10
C LYS A 20 -12.94 9.11 -8.60
N GLU A 21 -11.80 9.63 -8.15
CA GLU A 21 -10.45 9.26 -8.56
C GLU A 21 -10.34 7.76 -8.88
N ASN A 22 -9.86 7.47 -10.09
CA ASN A 22 -9.38 6.15 -10.45
C ASN A 22 -8.17 5.86 -9.55
N ILE A 23 -8.43 5.39 -8.32
CA ILE A 23 -7.46 4.63 -7.54
C ILE A 23 -7.13 3.47 -8.46
N SER A 24 -5.96 3.55 -9.09
CA SER A 24 -5.40 2.46 -9.86
C SER A 24 -5.30 1.29 -8.89
N GLU A 25 -6.28 0.39 -8.90
CA GLU A 25 -6.21 -0.95 -8.34
C GLU A 25 -5.21 -1.77 -9.18
N THR A 26 -4.01 -1.24 -9.39
CA THR A 26 -2.90 -2.09 -9.78
C THR A 26 -2.53 -2.82 -8.51
N ALA A 27 -2.84 -4.11 -8.47
CA ALA A 27 -2.18 -5.05 -7.58
C ALA A 27 -0.68 -4.98 -7.88
N LYS A 28 0.00 -4.00 -7.27
CA LYS A 28 1.44 -3.84 -7.36
C LYS A 28 2.03 -5.08 -6.70
N ASN A 29 2.77 -5.87 -7.47
CA ASN A 29 3.39 -7.10 -6.98
C ASN A 29 4.37 -6.73 -5.85
N ILE A 30 3.91 -6.87 -4.61
CA ILE A 30 4.74 -6.70 -3.43
C ILE A 30 5.58 -7.96 -3.23
N LYS A 31 6.89 -7.79 -2.99
CA LYS A 31 7.75 -8.90 -2.63
C LYS A 31 7.48 -9.28 -1.17
N LEU A 32 7.19 -10.55 -0.91
CA LEU A 32 7.02 -11.08 0.44
C LEU A 32 8.26 -11.87 0.84
N THR A 33 8.84 -11.53 1.99
CA THR A 33 10.08 -12.16 2.47
C THR A 33 9.92 -12.62 3.91
N ILE A 34 10.26 -13.88 4.17
CA ILE A 34 10.37 -14.45 5.51
C ILE A 34 11.85 -14.74 5.76
N ASP A 35 12.54 -13.84 6.44
CA ASP A 35 13.95 -13.98 6.74
C ASP A 35 14.32 -13.16 7.98
N ALA A 36 14.74 -13.85 9.05
CA ALA A 36 15.10 -13.20 10.30
C ALA A 36 16.28 -12.24 10.15
N SER A 37 17.31 -12.61 9.39
CA SER A 37 18.50 -11.78 9.20
C SER A 37 18.19 -10.50 8.42
N HIS A 38 17.35 -10.61 7.39
CA HIS A 38 16.88 -9.48 6.61
C HIS A 38 15.97 -8.57 7.42
N TYR A 39 15.09 -9.16 8.25
CA TYR A 39 14.26 -8.41 9.18
C TYR A 39 15.10 -7.60 10.17
N PHE A 40 16.10 -8.21 10.81
CA PHE A 40 17.00 -7.51 11.74
C PHE A 40 17.78 -6.40 11.05
N ALA A 41 18.34 -6.66 9.85
CA ALA A 41 19.01 -5.63 9.06
C ALA A 41 18.08 -4.44 8.76
N ALA A 42 16.82 -4.73 8.41
CA ALA A 42 15.82 -3.71 8.12
C ALA A 42 15.35 -2.94 9.36
N ILE A 43 15.43 -3.50 10.57
CA ILE A 43 15.09 -2.81 11.82
C ILE A 43 16.26 -1.97 12.34
N GLU A 44 17.49 -2.50 12.31
CA GLU A 44 18.66 -1.87 12.95
C GLU A 44 19.30 -0.76 12.11
N THR A 45 19.18 -0.83 10.79
CA THR A 45 19.70 0.23 9.90
C THR A 45 18.82 1.47 10.02
N GLU A 46 19.37 2.64 10.37
CA GLU A 46 18.60 3.89 10.59
C GLU A 46 17.59 4.21 9.48
N SER A 47 17.99 4.03 8.22
CA SER A 47 17.09 4.10 7.06
C SER A 47 17.35 2.93 6.12
N TYR A 48 16.32 2.10 5.91
CA TYR A 48 16.37 0.90 5.08
C TYR A 48 15.38 1.04 3.92
N GLY A 49 15.92 1.13 2.70
CA GLY A 49 15.16 1.50 1.50
C GLY A 49 15.09 3.01 1.29
N ASP A 50 14.21 3.42 0.38
CA ASP A 50 14.04 4.82 -0.04
C ASP A 50 12.88 5.51 0.71
N PRO A 51 12.87 6.85 0.80
CA PRO A 51 11.85 7.59 1.52
C PRO A 51 10.42 7.31 1.04
N PHE A 52 9.52 7.09 1.99
CA PHE A 52 8.08 6.99 1.79
C PHE A 52 7.34 7.21 3.10
N GLU A 53 6.05 7.49 3.01
CA GLU A 53 5.13 7.67 4.12
C GLU A 53 4.09 6.54 4.14
N ILE A 54 3.63 6.18 5.34
CA ILE A 54 2.48 5.31 5.54
C ILE A 54 1.38 6.18 6.14
N ASP A 55 0.30 6.39 5.39
CA ASP A 55 -0.84 7.17 5.86
C ASP A 55 -1.74 6.34 6.78
N ASN A 56 -1.94 5.08 6.43
CA ASN A 56 -2.92 4.23 7.08
C ASN A 56 -2.60 2.75 6.93
N VAL A 57 -2.94 1.99 7.96
CA VAL A 57 -2.81 0.54 8.01
C VAL A 57 -4.13 -0.04 8.54
N LEU A 58 -4.77 -0.85 7.71
CA LEU A 58 -6.03 -1.52 8.03
C LEU A 58 -5.87 -3.02 7.82
N LYS A 59 -6.42 -3.81 8.73
CA LYS A 59 -6.49 -5.26 8.58
C LYS A 59 -7.93 -5.72 8.66
N GLU A 60 -8.38 -6.43 7.63
CA GLU A 60 -9.68 -7.06 7.57
C GLU A 60 -9.47 -8.56 7.37
N GLU A 61 -9.77 -9.35 8.40
CA GLU A 61 -9.48 -10.79 8.43
C GLU A 61 -8.00 -11.07 8.11
N ASN A 62 -7.73 -11.65 6.93
CA ASN A 62 -6.40 -12.03 6.47
C ASN A 62 -5.77 -10.97 5.56
N MET A 63 -6.55 -9.98 5.13
CA MET A 63 -6.08 -8.93 4.22
C MET A 63 -5.48 -7.78 5.02
N LEU A 64 -4.25 -7.40 4.68
CA LEU A 64 -3.60 -6.20 5.14
C LEU A 64 -3.63 -5.15 4.01
N TYR A 65 -4.13 -3.97 4.33
CA TYR A 65 -4.15 -2.81 3.46
C TYR A 65 -3.22 -1.74 4.03
N ILE A 66 -2.33 -1.23 3.20
CA ILE A 66 -1.38 -0.18 3.59
C ILE A 66 -1.47 0.93 2.55
N ASP A 67 -1.89 2.11 2.98
CA ASP A 67 -1.92 3.31 2.14
C ASP A 67 -0.56 4.01 2.28
N THR A 68 0.13 4.19 1.16
CA THR A 68 1.50 4.73 1.11
C THR A 68 1.58 5.96 0.21
N LYS A 69 2.52 6.86 0.51
CA LYS A 69 2.87 8.01 -0.32
C LYS A 69 4.36 8.12 -0.53
N TYR A 70 4.77 8.54 -1.71
CA TYR A 70 6.19 8.70 -2.04
C TYR A 70 6.40 9.62 -3.24
N GLY A 71 7.61 10.17 -3.37
CA GLY A 71 8.01 10.98 -4.54
C GLY A 71 8.45 10.10 -5.72
N GLY A 72 8.25 10.56 -6.96
CA GLY A 72 8.74 9.88 -8.16
C GLY A 72 7.83 10.06 -9.38
N GLY A 73 7.61 8.97 -10.13
CA GLY A 73 6.63 8.86 -11.21
C GLY A 73 7.18 8.65 -12.62
N CYS A 74 8.50 8.54 -12.76
CA CYS A 74 9.17 8.29 -14.02
C CYS A 74 9.77 6.88 -14.12
N LYS A 75 9.95 6.20 -12.99
CA LYS A 75 10.42 4.81 -12.93
C LYS A 75 9.42 3.93 -12.20
N GLU A 76 9.59 2.63 -12.34
CA GLU A 76 8.86 1.68 -11.50
C GLU A 76 9.39 1.76 -10.06
N HIS A 77 8.48 1.75 -9.10
CA HIS A 77 8.78 1.67 -7.68
C HIS A 77 8.43 0.27 -7.19
N SER A 78 9.20 -0.27 -6.25
CA SER A 78 8.95 -1.58 -5.66
C SER A 78 8.65 -1.49 -4.17
N PHE A 79 7.87 -2.42 -3.67
CA PHE A 79 7.67 -2.62 -2.24
C PHE A 79 8.05 -4.05 -1.84
N GLU A 80 8.66 -4.18 -0.67
CA GLU A 80 8.96 -5.45 -0.03
C GLU A 80 8.41 -5.46 1.40
N LEU A 81 7.73 -6.55 1.76
CA LEU A 81 7.22 -6.81 3.10
C LEU A 81 8.05 -7.93 3.74
N ILE A 82 8.77 -7.60 4.79
CA ILE A 82 9.72 -8.49 5.46
C ILE A 82 9.17 -8.88 6.83
N TRP A 83 9.07 -10.18 7.08
CA TRP A 83 8.75 -10.75 8.39
C TRP A 83 9.90 -11.62 8.89
N GLY A 84 10.27 -11.49 10.16
CA GLY A 84 11.34 -12.29 10.76
C GLY A 84 10.95 -13.74 11.08
N GLY A 85 9.68 -14.11 10.93
CA GLY A 85 9.17 -15.45 11.27
C GLY A 85 8.74 -15.62 12.73
N ASP A 86 8.93 -14.60 13.57
CA ASP A 86 8.63 -14.66 14.99
C ASP A 86 7.26 -14.06 15.35
N PHE A 87 6.70 -14.59 16.45
CA PHE A 87 5.47 -14.14 17.09
C PHE A 87 5.76 -13.50 18.44
N ILE A 88 5.13 -12.36 18.67
CA ILE A 88 5.11 -11.69 19.97
C ILE A 88 3.99 -12.33 20.80
N LYS A 89 4.35 -12.83 21.99
CA LYS A 89 3.46 -13.52 22.93
C LYS A 89 2.53 -12.55 23.66
N THR A 90 1.60 -11.94 22.92
CA THR A 90 0.51 -11.07 23.40
C THR A 90 -0.85 -11.75 23.24
N ASN A 91 -1.92 -11.13 23.75
CA ASN A 91 -3.30 -11.58 23.54
C ASN A 91 -4.17 -10.44 22.96
N PRO A 92 -4.53 -10.48 21.67
CA PRO A 92 -4.20 -11.52 20.69
C PRO A 92 -2.71 -11.48 20.28
N PRO A 93 -2.15 -12.58 19.73
CA PRO A 93 -0.76 -12.62 19.29
C PRO A 93 -0.47 -11.54 18.25
N SER A 94 0.76 -11.02 18.28
CA SER A 94 1.18 -9.93 17.38
C SER A 94 2.41 -10.32 16.57
N ILE A 95 2.54 -9.75 15.38
CA ILE A 95 3.76 -9.85 14.56
C ILE A 95 4.26 -8.45 14.19
N GLY A 96 5.57 -8.32 14.08
CA GLY A 96 6.22 -7.14 13.50
C GLY A 96 6.64 -7.44 12.06
N ILE A 97 6.29 -6.56 11.14
CA ILE A 97 6.70 -6.66 9.73
C ILE A 97 7.26 -5.31 9.27
N VAL A 98 8.29 -5.33 8.43
CA VAL A 98 8.90 -4.12 7.87
C VAL A 98 8.45 -3.95 6.43
N LEU A 99 7.91 -2.78 6.10
CA LEU A 99 7.62 -2.39 4.73
C LEU A 99 8.78 -1.55 4.20
N VAL A 100 9.37 -1.96 3.08
CA VAL A 100 10.51 -1.32 2.45
C VAL A 100 10.12 -0.82 1.06
N HIS A 101 10.46 0.42 0.76
CA HIS A 101 10.24 1.06 -0.54
C HIS A 101 11.55 1.12 -1.34
N GLY A 102 11.48 0.85 -2.64
CA GLY A 102 12.58 1.06 -3.59
C GLY A 102 12.14 1.98 -4.72
N ALA A 103 12.76 3.15 -4.81
CA ALA A 103 12.49 4.21 -5.79
C ALA A 103 13.35 4.11 -7.05
N ASN A 104 14.33 3.21 -7.09
CA ASN A 104 15.17 2.96 -8.27
C ASN A 104 15.87 4.23 -8.83
N ASN A 105 16.27 5.13 -7.92
CA ASN A 105 16.85 6.44 -8.24
C ASN A 105 15.93 7.30 -9.12
N ASP A 106 14.62 7.28 -8.89
CA ASP A 106 13.68 8.18 -9.54
C ASP A 106 13.83 9.60 -8.96
N MET A 107 14.12 10.56 -9.84
CA MET A 107 14.32 11.97 -9.48
C MET A 107 13.10 12.83 -9.80
N CYS A 108 12.03 12.24 -10.34
CA CYS A 108 10.80 12.95 -10.61
C CYS A 108 10.10 13.39 -9.32
N GLN A 109 9.40 14.51 -9.40
CA GLN A 109 8.85 15.21 -8.24
C GLN A 109 7.33 15.08 -8.13
N ALA A 110 6.72 14.11 -8.83
CA ALA A 110 5.31 13.80 -8.57
C ALA A 110 5.20 13.17 -7.18
N TYR A 111 4.07 13.40 -6.52
CA TYR A 111 3.77 12.81 -5.23
C TYR A 111 2.66 11.78 -5.43
N LEU A 112 3.04 10.50 -5.34
CA LEU A 112 2.21 9.36 -5.68
C LEU A 112 1.57 8.77 -4.43
N SER A 113 0.40 8.15 -4.60
CA SER A 113 -0.28 7.40 -3.55
C SER A 113 -0.61 6.00 -4.05
N ASP A 114 -0.20 4.98 -3.30
CA ASP A 114 -0.48 3.57 -3.60
C ASP A 114 -1.20 2.91 -2.43
N LYS A 115 -2.18 2.07 -2.74
CA LYS A 115 -2.82 1.17 -1.78
C LYS A 115 -2.29 -0.25 -1.98
N LEU A 116 -1.43 -0.70 -1.07
CA LEU A 116 -0.92 -2.06 -1.06
C LEU A 116 -1.97 -3.00 -0.45
N LYS A 117 -2.18 -4.14 -1.10
CA LYS A 117 -3.11 -5.19 -0.65
C LYS A 117 -2.36 -6.51 -0.53
N ILE A 118 -2.25 -7.03 0.68
CA ILE A 118 -1.47 -8.24 0.98
C ILE A 118 -2.38 -9.27 1.65
N ASP A 119 -2.45 -10.48 1.13
CA ASP A 119 -3.00 -11.61 1.88
C ASP A 119 -1.92 -12.13 2.83
N LEU A 120 -2.14 -11.99 4.14
CA LEU A 120 -1.19 -12.46 5.15
C LEU A 120 -1.02 -13.98 5.13
N LYS A 121 -1.92 -14.73 4.49
CA LYS A 121 -1.71 -16.17 4.24
C LYS A 121 -0.57 -16.42 3.27
N ASP A 122 -0.36 -15.56 2.29
CA ASP A 122 0.75 -15.70 1.33
C ASP A 122 2.09 -15.45 2.01
N LEU A 123 2.11 -14.58 3.02
CA LEU A 123 3.29 -14.32 3.84
C LEU A 123 3.55 -15.42 4.87
N MET A 124 2.52 -15.96 5.53
CA MET A 124 2.69 -16.78 6.73
C MET A 124 2.37 -18.26 6.54
N GLY A 125 1.68 -18.63 5.46
CA GLY A 125 1.26 -20.00 5.18
C GLY A 125 0.27 -20.59 6.21
N MET A 126 -0.42 -19.76 7.00
CA MET A 126 -1.24 -20.20 8.14
C MET A 126 -2.69 -19.71 8.08
N ASN A 127 -3.60 -20.53 8.63
CA ASN A 127 -5.04 -20.25 8.63
C ASN A 127 -5.51 -19.33 9.77
N TYR A 128 -4.66 -19.03 10.76
CA TYR A 128 -5.03 -18.23 11.94
C TYR A 128 -4.58 -16.76 11.87
N VAL A 129 -4.29 -16.24 10.67
CA VAL A 129 -3.87 -14.83 10.51
C VAL A 129 -5.00 -13.83 10.83
N SER A 130 -6.26 -14.26 10.82
CA SER A 130 -7.42 -13.40 11.11
C SER A 130 -7.41 -12.81 12.52
N ILE A 131 -6.89 -13.53 13.52
CA ILE A 131 -6.83 -13.06 14.91
C ILE A 131 -5.56 -12.27 15.25
N LEU A 132 -4.56 -12.25 14.36
CA LEU A 132 -3.29 -11.59 14.62
C LEU A 132 -3.43 -10.07 14.59
N ASN A 133 -2.78 -9.41 15.55
CA ASN A 133 -2.43 -8.00 15.43
C ASN A 133 -1.16 -7.89 14.57
N VAL A 134 -1.12 -6.91 13.67
CA VAL A 134 0.07 -6.66 12.83
C VAL A 134 0.60 -5.28 13.14
N ILE A 135 1.90 -5.21 13.38
CA ILE A 135 2.65 -3.97 13.56
C ILE A 135 3.47 -3.79 12.27
N VAL A 136 3.08 -2.81 11.46
CA VAL A 136 3.80 -2.44 10.25
C VAL A 136 4.83 -1.38 10.60
N ILE A 137 6.08 -1.61 10.24
CA ILE A 137 7.19 -0.73 10.52
C ILE A 137 7.67 -0.15 9.19
N ASN A 138 7.75 1.17 9.10
CA ASN A 138 8.30 1.84 7.95
C ASN A 138 9.83 1.63 7.91
N GLY A 139 10.32 0.99 6.86
CA GLY A 139 11.74 0.67 6.71
C GLY A 139 12.65 1.89 6.65
N TYR A 140 12.15 3.05 6.18
CA TYR A 140 12.93 4.26 6.03
C TYR A 140 13.02 5.09 7.32
N ASN A 141 11.88 5.43 7.94
CA ASN A 141 11.83 6.35 9.10
C ASN A 141 11.58 5.65 10.46
N LYS A 142 11.39 4.32 10.46
CA LYS A 142 11.14 3.48 11.64
C LYS A 142 9.85 3.74 12.40
N GLU A 143 8.96 4.57 11.87
CA GLU A 143 7.63 4.73 12.45
C GLU A 143 6.85 3.40 12.39
N SER A 144 6.11 3.12 13.45
CA SER A 144 5.36 1.88 13.62
C SER A 144 3.87 2.14 13.66
N TYR A 145 3.11 1.33 12.92
CA TYR A 145 1.68 1.48 12.72
C TYR A 145 0.99 0.17 13.13
N ASN A 146 0.14 0.25 14.15
CA ASN A 146 -0.68 -0.88 14.57
C ASN A 146 -1.93 -0.96 13.68
N THR A 147 -2.28 -2.16 13.23
CA THR A 147 -3.56 -2.37 12.54
C THR A 147 -4.72 -1.95 13.43
N LYS A 148 -5.55 -1.03 12.94
CA LYS A 148 -6.86 -0.75 13.53
C LYS A 148 -7.78 -1.95 13.29
N LYS A 149 -8.57 -2.31 14.30
CA LYS A 149 -9.66 -3.28 14.17
C LYS A 149 -10.89 -2.64 13.55
#